data_AF-A0A4P7NKC7-F1
#
_entry.id   AF-A0A4P7NKC7-F1
#
_cell.length_a   1.000
_cell.length_b   1.000
_cell.length_c   1.000
_cell.angle_alpha   90.00
_cell.angle_beta   90.00
_cell.angle_gamma   90.00
#
_symmetry.space_group_name_H-M   'P 1'
#
loop_
_entity.id
_entity.type
_entity.pdbx_description
1 polymer ?
#
loop_
_entity_poly.entity_id
_entity_poly.type
_entity_poly.pdbx_seq_one_letter_code
_entity_poly.pdbx_strand_id
1 'polypeptide(L)'
;MNTEQAAKLPTPDDPRWFTGAYNSTIEELGAQLIQEELGRKSSHMESIPESRQLPAVHQSTMTADGVTVFFRHAGPESPTAPTIVLLHGFPSSSFMFRNLIPHLALAGYRVFAPDLPGFGFTDVDPARGYHYTFQNLAATFEAFVDALHLRRFALYVCDLGAPVGLRFALRRPDALAALVTQNGNLYREGLARPFWAPFEAYWAQPTPSHCPPARDALRCLVEYPATRWRYTQGSPSLARRVSLEPCDLDQTLLDRPGIKEVQLDLFHDYRSNVELYPAFQRYLAQSVVPVLAVWGRHDPIYTPDGAVAFRRDVRDMEIRWIDAGHFALEGNEGDVAGAMCEFFDTYYIFSPLAA
;
A
#
# COMPACT_ATOMS: atom_id res chain seq x y z
N MET A 1 36.27 8.81 60.80
CA MET A 1 35.95 10.21 60.43
C MET A 1 36.21 10.32 58.94
N ASN A 2 35.26 10.52 58.03
CA ASN A 2 33.84 10.86 58.10
C ASN A 2 33.06 9.92 57.17
N THR A 3 31.94 9.40 57.66
CA THR A 3 30.88 8.80 56.85
C THR A 3 30.13 9.94 56.14
N GLU A 4 30.37 10.12 54.84
CA GLU A 4 29.54 11.01 54.03
C GLU A 4 28.15 10.40 53.86
N GLN A 5 27.14 11.19 54.21
CA GLN A 5 25.73 10.87 54.12
C GLN A 5 25.36 10.65 52.65
N ALA A 6 24.99 9.42 52.27
CA ALA A 6 24.22 9.20 51.06
C ALA A 6 22.87 9.92 51.23
N ALA A 7 22.67 11.01 50.49
CA ALA A 7 21.42 11.74 50.51
C ALA A 7 20.28 10.83 50.02
N LYS A 8 19.27 10.59 50.87
CA LYS A 8 18.05 9.89 50.45
C LYS A 8 17.34 10.70 49.37
N LEU A 9 17.03 10.06 48.24
CA LEU A 9 16.23 10.64 47.17
C LEU A 9 14.85 11.04 47.72
N PRO A 10 14.35 12.26 47.41
CA PRO A 10 13.06 12.72 47.88
C PRO A 10 11.89 12.00 47.18
N THR A 11 10.77 11.87 47.89
CA THR A 11 9.54 11.24 47.41
C THR A 11 8.81 12.16 46.41
N PRO A 12 7.87 11.62 45.59
CA PRO A 12 7.20 12.35 44.51
C PRO A 12 6.50 13.66 44.92
N ASP A 13 6.15 13.82 46.20
CA ASP A 13 5.41 14.98 46.72
C ASP A 13 6.31 16.10 47.27
N ASP A 14 7.64 16.04 47.08
CA ASP A 14 8.56 17.05 47.61
C ASP A 14 8.53 18.35 46.79
N PRO A 15 8.17 19.51 47.38
CA PRO A 15 8.02 20.78 46.64
C PRO A 15 9.34 21.31 46.05
N ARG A 16 10.50 20.74 46.40
CA ARG A 16 11.82 21.10 45.86
C ARG A 16 12.01 20.72 44.39
N TRP A 17 11.14 19.91 43.79
CA TRP A 17 11.17 19.64 42.33
C TRP A 17 11.02 20.91 41.48
N PHE A 18 10.35 21.95 42.00
CA PHE A 18 9.97 23.12 41.21
C PHE A 18 10.76 24.39 41.53
N THR A 19 11.63 24.37 42.55
CA THR A 19 12.49 25.49 42.89
C THR A 19 13.91 25.13 42.49
N GLY A 20 14.39 25.70 41.37
CA GLY A 20 15.64 25.36 40.65
C GLY A 20 16.97 25.52 41.39
N ALA A 21 17.04 25.15 42.67
CA ALA A 21 18.23 25.14 43.50
C ALA A 21 19.05 23.83 43.42
N TYR A 22 18.69 22.90 42.52
CA TYR A 22 19.41 21.64 42.27
C TYR A 22 20.15 21.61 40.91
N ASN A 23 20.19 22.72 40.16
CA ASN A 23 20.67 22.71 38.77
C ASN A 23 22.20 22.78 38.62
N SER A 24 22.96 23.35 39.56
CA SER A 24 24.40 23.54 39.31
C SER A 24 25.20 22.23 39.34
N THR A 25 24.83 21.26 40.19
CA THR A 25 25.58 20.01 40.33
C THR A 25 25.24 18.97 39.26
N ILE A 26 23.99 18.99 38.75
CA ILE A 26 23.56 18.11 37.64
C ILE A 26 24.08 18.61 36.29
N GLU A 27 24.16 19.94 36.09
CA GLU A 27 24.75 20.51 34.88
C GLU A 27 26.25 20.22 34.77
N GLU A 28 27.01 20.29 35.88
CA GLU A 28 28.45 19.98 35.89
C GLU A 28 28.75 18.49 35.67
N LEU A 29 28.01 17.59 36.33
CA LEU A 29 28.11 16.14 36.09
C LEU A 29 27.65 15.76 34.68
N GLY A 30 26.59 16.41 34.17
CA GLY A 30 26.12 16.23 32.79
C GLY A 30 27.15 16.69 31.77
N ALA A 31 27.80 17.84 31.99
CA ALA A 31 28.83 18.37 31.10
C ALA A 31 30.10 17.49 31.06
N GLN A 32 30.53 16.95 32.21
CA GLN A 32 31.67 16.03 32.26
C GLN A 32 31.38 14.69 31.59
N LEU A 33 30.20 14.09 31.84
CA LEU A 33 29.80 12.86 31.17
C LEU A 33 29.66 13.06 29.66
N ILE A 34 29.11 14.19 29.20
CA ILE A 34 29.02 14.52 27.77
C ILE A 34 30.42 14.69 27.15
N GLN A 35 31.36 15.35 27.84
CA GLN A 35 32.75 15.51 27.35
C GLN A 35 33.51 14.17 27.28
N GLU A 36 33.34 13.28 28.26
CA GLU A 36 33.94 11.94 28.24
C GLU A 36 33.34 11.06 27.13
N GLU A 37 32.01 11.13 26.92
CA GLU A 37 31.32 10.40 25.84
C GLU A 37 31.71 10.93 24.44
N LEU A 38 31.85 12.25 24.29
CA LEU A 38 32.30 12.90 23.05
C LEU A 38 33.78 12.60 22.77
N GLY A 39 34.63 12.56 23.81
CA GLY A 39 36.03 12.14 23.71
C GLY A 39 36.19 10.67 23.29
N ARG A 40 35.31 9.78 23.77
CA ARG A 40 35.24 8.37 23.32
C ARG A 40 34.72 8.23 21.88
N LYS A 41 33.69 8.98 21.49
CA LYS A 41 33.09 8.89 20.15
C LYS A 41 33.96 9.50 19.05
N SER A 42 34.87 10.42 19.36
CA SER A 42 35.76 11.03 18.35
C SER A 42 36.85 10.07 17.82
N SER A 43 37.09 8.92 18.44
CA SER A 43 38.12 7.96 17.98
C SER A 43 37.56 6.71 17.28
N HIS A 44 36.24 6.54 17.27
CA HIS A 44 35.54 5.40 16.64
C HIS A 44 34.28 5.84 15.88
N MET A 45 34.33 6.98 15.20
CA MET A 45 33.46 7.18 14.05
C MET A 45 34.26 6.75 12.82
N GLU A 46 34.48 5.42 12.71
CA GLU A 46 34.66 4.84 11.39
C GLU A 46 33.52 5.41 10.55
N SER A 47 33.89 6.05 9.43
CA SER A 47 32.93 6.50 8.44
C SER A 47 31.91 5.39 8.25
N ILE A 48 30.63 5.67 8.55
CA ILE A 48 29.55 4.84 8.05
C ILE A 48 29.90 4.67 6.56
N PRO A 49 30.12 3.44 6.07
CA PRO A 49 30.40 3.23 4.65
C PRO A 49 29.37 4.04 3.87
N GLU A 50 29.69 4.58 2.68
CA GLU A 50 28.67 5.18 1.80
C GLU A 50 27.60 4.13 1.52
N SER A 51 26.67 3.99 2.47
CA SER A 51 25.56 3.08 2.45
C SER A 51 24.70 3.66 1.37
N ARG A 52 24.38 2.85 0.37
CA ARG A 52 23.47 3.18 -0.71
C ARG A 52 22.23 3.85 -0.09
N GLN A 53 22.19 5.19 -0.11
CA GLN A 53 21.14 5.93 0.58
C GLN A 53 19.83 5.54 -0.08
N LEU A 54 18.80 5.28 0.74
CA LEU A 54 17.47 5.02 0.20
C LEU A 54 17.05 6.24 -0.63
N PRO A 55 16.64 6.07 -1.90
CA PRO A 55 16.22 7.17 -2.72
C PRO A 55 15.05 7.92 -2.08
N ALA A 56 15.05 9.24 -2.21
CA ALA A 56 13.93 10.07 -1.76
C ALA A 56 12.65 9.71 -2.52
N VAL A 57 11.53 9.69 -1.80
CA VAL A 57 10.20 9.53 -2.39
C VAL A 57 9.59 10.91 -2.56
N HIS A 58 9.26 11.24 -3.80
CA HIS A 58 8.65 12.49 -4.17
C HIS A 58 7.13 12.35 -4.22
N GLN A 59 6.45 13.48 -4.00
CA GLN A 59 5.01 13.62 -4.15
C GLN A 59 4.74 14.62 -5.27
N SER A 60 3.80 14.33 -6.14
CA SER A 60 3.47 15.18 -7.28
C SER A 60 2.01 15.03 -7.65
N THR A 61 1.50 15.98 -8.43
CA THR A 61 0.16 15.92 -9.00
C THR A 61 0.24 16.03 -10.52
N MET A 62 -0.74 15.44 -11.20
CA MET A 62 -0.88 15.55 -12.65
C MET A 62 -2.35 15.51 -13.04
N THR A 63 -2.73 16.29 -14.05
CA THR A 63 -4.08 16.23 -14.62
C THR A 63 -4.20 15.01 -15.53
N ALA A 64 -5.15 14.12 -15.24
CA ALA A 64 -5.47 12.96 -16.06
C ALA A 64 -6.99 12.79 -16.09
N ASP A 65 -7.58 12.68 -17.29
CA ASP A 65 -9.04 12.56 -17.46
C ASP A 65 -9.80 13.71 -16.75
N GLY A 66 -9.22 14.91 -16.66
CA GLY A 66 -9.80 16.03 -15.92
C GLY A 66 -9.84 15.87 -14.40
N VAL A 67 -9.10 14.90 -13.83
CA VAL A 67 -8.83 14.73 -12.40
C VAL A 67 -7.44 15.23 -12.06
N THR A 68 -7.28 15.87 -10.91
CA THR A 68 -5.95 16.15 -10.34
C THR A 68 -5.48 14.91 -9.57
N VAL A 69 -4.75 14.03 -10.26
CA VAL A 69 -4.25 12.79 -9.68
C VAL A 69 -3.00 13.08 -8.87
N PHE A 70 -3.04 12.77 -7.57
CA PHE A 70 -1.87 12.75 -6.72
C PHE A 70 -1.12 11.43 -6.89
N PHE A 71 0.21 11.46 -6.87
CA PHE A 71 1.02 10.25 -6.91
C PHE A 71 2.35 10.40 -6.18
N ARG A 72 2.85 9.26 -5.68
CA ARG A 72 4.21 9.11 -5.15
C ARG A 72 5.11 8.52 -6.21
N HIS A 73 6.36 8.97 -6.28
CA HIS A 73 7.34 8.42 -7.22
C HIS A 73 8.77 8.48 -6.70
N ALA A 74 9.60 7.58 -7.19
CA ALA A 74 11.02 7.52 -6.91
C ALA A 74 11.76 6.70 -7.98
N GLY A 75 13.09 6.74 -7.93
CA GLY A 75 13.96 5.96 -8.82
C GLY A 75 14.49 6.76 -10.00
N PRO A 76 15.09 6.09 -11.00
CA PRO A 76 15.72 6.76 -12.13
C PRO A 76 14.73 7.59 -12.97
N GLU A 77 15.15 8.77 -13.41
CA GLU A 77 14.34 9.66 -14.26
C GLU A 77 14.33 9.26 -15.74
N SER A 78 15.24 8.37 -16.16
CA SER A 78 15.35 7.93 -17.56
C SER A 78 14.01 7.34 -18.05
N PRO A 79 13.46 7.81 -19.19
CA PRO A 79 12.24 7.26 -19.77
C PRO A 79 12.33 5.79 -20.19
N THR A 80 13.56 5.26 -20.28
CA THR A 80 13.84 3.86 -20.65
C THR A 80 14.12 2.97 -19.45
N ALA A 81 14.12 3.52 -18.24
CA ALA A 81 14.33 2.74 -17.03
C ALA A 81 13.18 1.72 -16.82
N PRO A 82 13.50 0.51 -16.30
CA PRO A 82 12.51 -0.45 -15.84
C PRO A 82 11.46 0.22 -14.95
N THR A 83 10.20 0.22 -15.39
CA THR A 83 9.13 0.99 -14.74
C THR A 83 8.12 0.08 -14.06
N ILE A 84 7.73 0.45 -12.85
CA ILE A 84 6.70 -0.22 -12.05
C ILE A 84 5.61 0.80 -11.67
N VAL A 85 4.35 0.42 -11.84
CA VAL A 85 3.21 1.23 -11.39
C VAL A 85 2.45 0.48 -10.30
N LEU A 86 2.18 1.13 -9.17
CA LEU A 86 1.59 0.53 -7.96
C LEU A 86 0.17 1.04 -7.71
N LEU A 87 -0.82 0.16 -7.77
CA LEU A 87 -2.22 0.47 -7.46
C LEU A 87 -2.61 -0.08 -6.09
N HIS A 88 -2.99 0.83 -5.20
CA HIS A 88 -3.33 0.54 -3.81
C HIS A 88 -4.73 -0.06 -3.65
N GLY A 89 -4.99 -0.59 -2.44
CA GLY A 89 -6.29 -1.10 -2.01
C GLY A 89 -7.07 -0.13 -1.11
N PHE A 90 -8.22 -0.60 -0.61
CA PHE A 90 -9.06 0.09 0.37
C PHE A 90 -8.65 -0.24 1.83
N PRO A 91 -8.72 0.70 2.78
CA PRO A 91 -9.08 2.13 2.63
C PRO A 91 -7.88 3.03 2.28
N SER A 92 -6.74 2.44 1.95
CA SER A 92 -5.48 3.17 1.83
C SER A 92 -5.36 3.97 0.53
N SER A 93 -4.14 4.44 0.29
CA SER A 93 -3.71 5.23 -0.86
C SER A 93 -2.33 4.75 -1.31
N SER A 94 -1.65 5.46 -2.21
CA SER A 94 -0.23 5.21 -2.50
C SER A 94 0.67 5.27 -1.25
N PHE A 95 0.19 5.80 -0.13
CA PHE A 95 0.87 5.72 1.17
C PHE A 95 1.06 4.29 1.68
N MET A 96 0.25 3.33 1.23
CA MET A 96 0.47 1.89 1.45
C MET A 96 1.88 1.47 1.00
N PHE A 97 2.43 2.09 -0.05
CA PHE A 97 3.71 1.73 -0.63
C PHE A 97 4.89 2.54 -0.09
N ARG A 98 4.71 3.36 0.95
CA ARG A 98 5.71 4.31 1.48
C ARG A 98 7.08 3.67 1.76
N ASN A 99 7.09 2.42 2.21
CA ASN A 99 8.31 1.67 2.52
C ASN A 99 8.76 0.78 1.35
N LEU A 100 7.86 0.38 0.45
CA LEU A 100 8.19 -0.43 -0.73
C LEU A 100 8.87 0.41 -1.83
N ILE A 101 8.38 1.63 -2.07
CA ILE A 101 8.90 2.51 -3.13
C ILE A 101 10.42 2.74 -2.99
N PRO A 102 10.97 3.09 -1.81
CA PRO A 102 12.43 3.25 -1.65
C PRO A 102 13.23 1.99 -1.98
N HIS A 103 12.74 0.79 -1.61
CA HIS A 103 13.43 -0.47 -1.91
C HIS A 103 13.50 -0.74 -3.42
N LEU A 104 12.38 -0.55 -4.12
CA LEU A 104 12.33 -0.72 -5.58
C LEU A 104 13.16 0.35 -6.30
N ALA A 105 13.09 1.60 -5.85
CA ALA A 105 13.91 2.68 -6.40
C ALA A 105 15.41 2.41 -6.22
N LEU A 106 15.81 1.91 -5.05
CA LEU A 106 17.20 1.53 -4.75
C LEU A 106 17.70 0.40 -5.68
N ALA A 107 16.80 -0.51 -6.05
CA ALA A 107 17.07 -1.59 -7.00
C ALA A 107 17.12 -1.11 -8.47
N GLY A 108 16.90 0.17 -8.74
CA GLY A 108 17.03 0.77 -10.07
C GLY A 108 15.72 0.84 -10.87
N TYR A 109 14.58 0.60 -10.23
CA TYR A 109 13.27 0.74 -10.87
C TYR A 109 12.75 2.18 -10.76
N ARG A 110 12.14 2.67 -11.83
CA ARG A 110 11.32 3.89 -11.82
C ARG A 110 9.92 3.50 -11.32
N VAL A 111 9.48 4.09 -10.21
CA VAL A 111 8.25 3.67 -9.52
C VAL A 111 7.25 4.80 -9.48
N PHE A 112 6.00 4.51 -9.86
CA PHE A 112 4.85 5.42 -9.72
C PHE A 112 3.76 4.76 -8.90
N ALA A 113 3.18 5.48 -7.96
CA ALA A 113 2.05 5.03 -7.17
C ALA A 113 1.00 6.14 -7.13
N PRO A 114 0.01 6.14 -8.05
CA PRO A 114 -1.09 7.09 -8.03
C PRO A 114 -2.12 6.76 -6.94
N ASP A 115 -2.71 7.81 -6.37
CA ASP A 115 -3.93 7.70 -5.57
C ASP A 115 -5.13 7.65 -6.53
N LEU A 116 -5.97 6.63 -6.40
CA LEU A 116 -7.15 6.48 -7.24
C LEU A 116 -8.21 7.56 -6.89
N PRO A 117 -9.06 7.99 -7.84
CA PRO A 117 -10.19 8.87 -7.55
C PRO A 117 -11.05 8.37 -6.37
N GLY A 118 -11.25 9.24 -5.37
CA GLY A 118 -11.97 8.89 -4.14
C GLY A 118 -11.07 8.36 -3.01
N PHE A 119 -9.75 8.31 -3.23
CA PHE A 119 -8.76 7.83 -2.27
C PHE A 119 -7.61 8.84 -2.11
N GLY A 120 -6.89 8.73 -1.00
CA GLY A 120 -5.65 9.46 -0.80
C GLY A 120 -5.80 10.97 -0.98
N PHE A 121 -4.86 11.57 -1.70
CA PHE A 121 -4.81 13.00 -1.96
C PHE A 121 -5.23 13.38 -3.40
N THR A 122 -5.77 12.42 -4.17
CA THR A 122 -6.36 12.73 -5.49
C THR A 122 -7.64 13.53 -5.31
N ASP A 123 -7.72 14.64 -6.02
CA ASP A 123 -8.84 15.58 -5.95
C ASP A 123 -9.69 15.51 -7.21
N VAL A 124 -10.98 15.33 -7.01
CA VAL A 124 -11.99 15.25 -8.08
C VAL A 124 -12.94 16.41 -7.88
N ASP A 125 -12.86 17.39 -8.78
CA ASP A 125 -13.76 18.55 -8.77
C ASP A 125 -15.22 18.08 -8.78
N PRO A 126 -16.05 18.44 -7.78
CA PRO A 126 -17.47 18.10 -7.77
C PRO A 126 -18.22 18.53 -9.04
N ALA A 127 -17.79 19.62 -9.69
CA ALA A 127 -18.37 20.11 -10.95
C ALA A 127 -18.19 19.13 -12.13
N ARG A 128 -17.25 18.19 -12.02
CA ARG A 128 -17.01 17.15 -13.02
C ARG A 128 -18.14 16.13 -13.10
N GLY A 129 -18.95 15.99 -12.03
CA GLY A 129 -20.00 14.97 -11.97
C GLY A 129 -19.43 13.55 -12.11
N TYR A 130 -18.27 13.28 -11.52
CA TYR A 130 -17.60 11.99 -11.64
C TYR A 130 -18.41 10.86 -11.02
N HIS A 131 -18.68 9.81 -11.80
CA HIS A 131 -19.30 8.59 -11.31
C HIS A 131 -18.23 7.60 -10.87
N TYR A 132 -18.15 7.30 -9.59
CA TYR A 132 -17.14 6.42 -9.01
C TYR A 132 -17.48 4.95 -9.28
N THR A 133 -16.97 4.44 -10.40
CA THR A 133 -17.05 3.03 -10.81
C THR A 133 -15.65 2.55 -11.16
N PHE A 134 -15.37 1.25 -11.04
CA PHE A 134 -14.09 0.68 -11.44
C PHE A 134 -13.78 0.91 -12.93
N GLN A 135 -14.80 1.05 -13.77
CA GLN A 135 -14.64 1.44 -15.17
C GLN A 135 -14.07 2.86 -15.30
N ASN A 136 -14.64 3.83 -14.59
CA ASN A 136 -14.19 5.21 -14.64
C ASN A 136 -12.83 5.40 -13.94
N LEU A 137 -12.60 4.70 -12.82
CA LEU A 137 -11.28 4.68 -12.17
C LEU A 137 -10.21 4.13 -13.12
N ALA A 138 -10.51 3.09 -13.90
CA ALA A 138 -9.62 2.57 -14.94
C ALA A 138 -9.40 3.56 -16.08
N ALA A 139 -10.41 4.32 -16.49
CA ALA A 139 -10.26 5.37 -17.50
C ALA A 139 -9.32 6.49 -17.02
N THR A 140 -9.48 6.94 -15.77
CA THR A 140 -8.58 7.92 -15.15
C THR A 140 -7.16 7.37 -15.01
N PHE A 141 -7.00 6.10 -14.61
CA PHE A 141 -5.69 5.46 -14.54
C PHE A 141 -5.01 5.34 -15.91
N GLU A 142 -5.76 5.00 -16.97
CA GLU A 142 -5.22 4.99 -18.33
C GLU A 142 -4.75 6.37 -18.78
N ALA A 143 -5.55 7.41 -18.53
CA ALA A 143 -5.15 8.78 -18.85
C ALA A 143 -3.90 9.22 -18.05
N PHE A 144 -3.74 8.74 -16.82
CA PHE A 144 -2.53 8.97 -16.02
C PHE A 144 -1.31 8.28 -16.63
N VAL A 145 -1.45 7.02 -17.06
CA VAL A 145 -0.40 6.27 -17.79
C VAL A 145 -0.02 6.98 -19.09
N ASP A 146 -1.00 7.50 -19.83
CA ASP A 146 -0.79 8.27 -21.07
C ASP A 146 -0.01 9.56 -20.84
N ALA A 147 -0.38 10.30 -19.80
CA ALA A 147 0.27 11.56 -19.45
C ALA A 147 1.71 11.35 -18.95
N LEU A 148 2.03 10.18 -18.38
CA LEU A 148 3.42 9.76 -18.08
C LEU A 148 4.17 9.17 -19.29
N HIS A 149 3.48 9.01 -20.43
CA HIS A 149 3.99 8.38 -21.66
C HIS A 149 4.52 6.95 -21.45
N LEU A 150 3.92 6.20 -20.54
CA LEU A 150 4.33 4.82 -20.26
C LEU A 150 3.73 3.88 -21.30
N ARG A 151 4.61 3.18 -22.05
CA ARG A 151 4.17 2.20 -23.06
C ARG A 151 4.13 0.77 -22.54
N ARG A 152 5.11 0.40 -21.72
CA ARG A 152 5.26 -0.96 -21.17
C ARG A 152 5.86 -0.89 -19.77
N PHE A 153 5.22 -1.52 -18.78
CA PHE A 153 5.65 -1.47 -17.38
C PHE A 153 5.14 -2.68 -16.59
N ALA A 154 5.75 -2.99 -15.44
CA ALA A 154 5.18 -3.95 -14.51
C ALA A 154 4.08 -3.27 -13.68
N LEU A 155 2.92 -3.91 -13.57
CA LEU A 155 1.80 -3.40 -12.80
C LEU A 155 1.70 -4.17 -11.48
N TYR A 156 1.67 -3.46 -10.37
CA TYR A 156 1.33 -4.01 -9.06
C TYR A 156 -0.10 -3.63 -8.71
N VAL A 157 -0.90 -4.58 -8.28
CA VAL A 157 -2.28 -4.35 -7.83
C VAL A 157 -2.53 -4.93 -6.45
N CYS A 158 -3.32 -4.24 -5.64
CA CYS A 158 -3.82 -4.73 -4.36
C CYS A 158 -5.32 -4.45 -4.22
N ASP A 159 -6.10 -5.44 -3.75
CA ASP A 159 -7.51 -5.27 -3.39
C ASP A 159 -8.31 -4.48 -4.46
N LEU A 160 -8.87 -3.30 -4.16
CA LEU A 160 -9.64 -2.48 -5.10
C LEU A 160 -8.81 -1.91 -6.26
N GLY A 161 -7.48 -1.90 -6.16
CA GLY A 161 -6.58 -1.60 -7.27
C GLY A 161 -6.57 -2.69 -8.35
N ALA A 162 -6.91 -3.94 -8.01
CA ALA A 162 -6.96 -5.04 -8.98
C ALA A 162 -8.07 -4.87 -10.04
N PRO A 163 -9.34 -4.57 -9.67
CA PRO A 163 -10.37 -4.22 -10.65
C PRO A 163 -9.96 -3.12 -11.64
N VAL A 164 -9.22 -2.11 -11.19
CA VAL A 164 -8.75 -0.99 -12.01
C VAL A 164 -7.65 -1.44 -12.97
N GLY A 165 -6.62 -2.10 -12.43
CA GLY A 165 -5.48 -2.60 -13.21
C GLY A 165 -5.87 -3.66 -14.24
N LEU A 166 -6.80 -4.55 -13.91
CA LEU A 166 -7.26 -5.60 -14.83
C LEU A 166 -8.13 -5.03 -15.97
N ARG A 167 -8.97 -4.02 -15.70
CA ARG A 167 -9.70 -3.29 -16.77
C ARG A 167 -8.75 -2.51 -17.68
N PHE A 168 -7.67 -1.97 -17.13
CA PHE A 168 -6.59 -1.40 -17.94
C PHE A 168 -5.95 -2.46 -18.83
N ALA A 169 -5.59 -3.62 -18.28
CA ALA A 169 -4.96 -4.71 -19.03
C ALA A 169 -5.86 -5.23 -20.17
N LEU A 170 -7.19 -5.33 -19.98
CA LEU A 170 -8.10 -5.70 -21.08
C LEU A 170 -8.13 -4.68 -22.23
N ARG A 171 -7.93 -3.40 -21.93
CA ARG A 171 -7.93 -2.33 -22.95
C ARG A 171 -6.56 -2.15 -23.60
N ARG A 172 -5.49 -2.45 -22.87
CA ARG A 172 -4.09 -2.35 -23.31
C ARG A 172 -3.32 -3.64 -23.01
N PRO A 173 -3.64 -4.74 -23.71
CA PRO A 173 -3.09 -6.06 -23.39
C PRO A 173 -1.56 -6.12 -23.44
N ASP A 174 -0.93 -5.33 -24.30
CA ASP A 174 0.51 -5.31 -24.53
C ASP A 174 1.30 -4.36 -23.60
N ALA A 175 0.59 -3.56 -22.80
CA ALA A 175 1.23 -2.58 -21.92
C ALA A 175 1.83 -3.19 -20.65
N LEU A 176 1.38 -4.39 -20.26
CA LEU A 176 1.88 -5.07 -19.07
C LEU A 176 3.12 -5.89 -19.42
N ALA A 177 4.26 -5.52 -18.82
CA ALA A 177 5.46 -6.34 -18.83
C ALA A 177 5.33 -7.55 -17.87
N ALA A 178 4.67 -7.31 -16.73
CA ALA A 178 4.39 -8.29 -15.69
C ALA A 178 3.21 -7.80 -14.83
N LEU A 179 2.57 -8.72 -14.12
CA LEU A 179 1.57 -8.41 -13.10
C LEU A 179 2.06 -8.92 -11.74
N VAL A 180 2.17 -8.02 -10.76
CA VAL A 180 2.33 -8.38 -9.35
C VAL A 180 0.96 -8.18 -8.69
N THR A 181 0.38 -9.22 -8.12
CA THR A 181 -0.91 -9.14 -7.43
C THR A 181 -0.73 -9.42 -5.95
N GLN A 182 -0.97 -8.41 -5.11
CA GLN A 182 -1.03 -8.55 -3.66
C GLN A 182 -2.47 -8.67 -3.21
N ASN A 183 -2.91 -9.88 -2.84
CA ASN A 183 -4.29 -10.09 -2.39
C ASN A 183 -5.31 -9.46 -3.38
N GLY A 184 -4.95 -9.39 -4.67
CA GLY A 184 -5.76 -8.81 -5.75
C GLY A 184 -6.44 -9.95 -6.51
N ASN A 185 -7.72 -10.16 -6.24
CA ASN A 185 -8.42 -11.36 -6.67
C ASN A 185 -9.17 -11.21 -7.99
N LEU A 186 -9.17 -12.28 -8.80
CA LEU A 186 -10.01 -12.42 -9.99
C LEU A 186 -10.70 -13.81 -10.11
N TYR A 187 -10.84 -14.51 -8.98
CA TYR A 187 -11.39 -15.86 -8.91
C TYR A 187 -12.43 -15.96 -7.80
N ARG A 188 -13.53 -16.70 -8.01
CA ARG A 188 -14.57 -16.85 -6.99
C ARG A 188 -14.06 -17.58 -5.74
N GLU A 189 -13.11 -18.49 -5.94
CA GLU A 189 -12.42 -19.24 -4.89
C GLU A 189 -11.69 -18.33 -3.91
N GLY A 190 -11.21 -17.17 -4.39
CA GLY A 190 -10.58 -16.16 -3.57
C GLY A 190 -11.55 -15.35 -2.70
N LEU A 191 -12.86 -15.40 -2.94
CA LEU A 191 -13.83 -14.61 -2.18
C LEU A 191 -14.20 -15.33 -0.88
N ALA A 192 -13.64 -14.88 0.24
CA ALA A 192 -13.95 -15.41 1.56
C ALA A 192 -15.44 -15.20 1.91
N ARG A 193 -16.23 -16.27 1.87
CA ARG A 193 -17.69 -16.19 2.05
C ARG A 193 -18.15 -15.40 3.29
N PRO A 194 -17.54 -15.53 4.50
CA PRO A 194 -17.96 -14.75 5.66
C PRO A 194 -17.85 -13.23 5.44
N PHE A 195 -16.85 -12.78 4.68
CA PHE A 195 -16.65 -11.36 4.39
C PHE A 195 -17.52 -10.90 3.21
N TRP A 196 -17.63 -11.71 2.14
CA TRP A 196 -18.29 -11.29 0.90
C TRP A 196 -19.81 -11.52 0.86
N ALA A 197 -20.40 -12.34 1.75
CA ALA A 197 -21.85 -12.59 1.73
C ALA A 197 -22.72 -11.32 1.87
N PRO A 198 -22.39 -10.32 2.73
CA PRO A 198 -23.11 -9.05 2.76
C PRO A 198 -22.98 -8.23 1.46
N PHE A 199 -21.84 -8.31 0.77
CA PHE A 199 -21.65 -7.67 -0.53
C PHE A 199 -22.52 -8.33 -1.61
N GLU A 200 -22.57 -9.67 -1.65
CA GLU A 200 -23.43 -10.41 -2.57
C GLU A 200 -24.92 -10.04 -2.39
N ALA A 201 -25.37 -9.85 -1.15
CA ALA A 201 -26.72 -9.37 -0.86
C ALA A 201 -26.97 -7.94 -1.39
N TYR A 202 -25.96 -7.07 -1.32
CA TYR A 202 -26.02 -5.72 -1.86
C TYR A 202 -26.00 -5.71 -3.40
N TRP A 203 -25.23 -6.60 -4.03
CA TRP A 203 -25.13 -6.73 -5.49
C TRP A 203 -26.41 -7.23 -6.17
N ALA A 204 -27.28 -7.93 -5.44
CA ALA A 204 -28.58 -8.37 -5.94
C ALA A 204 -29.53 -7.19 -6.29
N GLN A 205 -29.15 -5.96 -5.95
CA GLN A 205 -29.95 -4.75 -6.16
C GLN A 205 -29.47 -3.99 -7.41
N PRO A 206 -30.39 -3.42 -8.21
CA PRO A 206 -30.02 -2.80 -9.50
C PRO A 206 -29.18 -1.53 -9.36
N THR A 207 -29.35 -0.74 -8.28
CA THR A 207 -28.65 0.54 -8.07
C THR A 207 -28.41 0.83 -6.58
N PRO A 208 -27.26 1.44 -6.21
CA PRO A 208 -26.91 1.78 -4.81
C PRO A 208 -27.97 2.60 -4.06
N SER A 209 -28.54 3.63 -4.71
CA SER A 209 -29.45 4.60 -4.08
C SER A 209 -30.86 4.05 -3.79
N HIS A 210 -31.22 2.88 -4.29
CA HIS A 210 -32.55 2.28 -4.12
C HIS A 210 -32.58 1.14 -3.09
N CYS A 211 -31.50 0.89 -2.34
CA CYS A 211 -31.50 -0.10 -1.26
C CYS A 211 -30.72 0.36 -0.01
N PRO A 212 -31.24 1.35 0.75
CA PRO A 212 -30.59 1.83 1.97
C PRO A 212 -30.22 0.71 2.96
N PRO A 213 -31.07 -0.31 3.24
CA PRO A 213 -30.72 -1.33 4.23
C PRO A 213 -29.49 -2.19 3.88
N ALA A 214 -29.34 -2.61 2.61
CA ALA A 214 -28.20 -3.42 2.19
C ALA A 214 -26.91 -2.59 2.11
N ARG A 215 -27.02 -1.32 1.67
CA ARG A 215 -25.93 -0.35 1.71
C ARG A 215 -25.48 -0.09 3.15
N ASP A 216 -26.43 0.17 4.05
CA ASP A 216 -26.16 0.50 5.45
C ASP A 216 -25.56 -0.68 6.23
N ALA A 217 -25.87 -1.93 5.84
CA ALA A 217 -25.22 -3.11 6.40
C ALA A 217 -23.69 -3.12 6.18
N LEU A 218 -23.19 -2.49 5.10
CA LEU A 218 -21.76 -2.37 4.82
C LEU A 218 -21.12 -1.12 5.43
N ARG A 219 -21.91 -0.21 6.03
CA ARG A 219 -21.40 1.06 6.56
C ARG A 219 -20.36 0.89 7.67
N CYS A 220 -20.45 -0.18 8.46
CA CYS A 220 -19.42 -0.49 9.45
C CYS A 220 -18.02 -0.70 8.84
N LEU A 221 -17.94 -1.07 7.55
CA LEU A 221 -16.69 -1.35 6.85
C LEU A 221 -15.89 -0.09 6.49
N VAL A 222 -16.51 1.09 6.55
CA VAL A 222 -15.88 2.40 6.33
C VAL A 222 -15.59 3.16 7.64
N GLU A 223 -15.76 2.50 8.79
CA GLU A 223 -15.47 3.07 10.11
C GLU A 223 -14.13 2.58 10.66
N TYR A 224 -13.55 3.36 11.59
CA TYR A 224 -12.23 3.11 12.16
C TYR A 224 -11.99 1.66 12.64
N PRO A 225 -12.93 1.00 13.34
CA PRO A 225 -12.72 -0.39 13.76
C PRO A 225 -12.44 -1.33 12.58
N ALA A 226 -13.13 -1.15 11.45
CA ALA A 226 -12.92 -1.95 10.25
C ALA A 226 -11.62 -1.56 9.52
N THR A 227 -11.24 -0.28 9.51
CA THR A 227 -9.94 0.17 9.01
C THR A 227 -8.81 -0.50 9.78
N ARG A 228 -8.80 -0.41 11.11
CA ARG A 228 -7.82 -1.06 11.98
C ARG A 228 -7.84 -2.59 11.85
N TRP A 229 -9.01 -3.18 11.68
CA TRP A 229 -9.15 -4.63 11.49
C TRP A 229 -8.44 -5.11 10.21
N ARG A 230 -8.49 -4.36 9.10
CA ARG A 230 -7.78 -4.74 7.85
C ARG A 230 -6.26 -4.80 8.01
N TYR A 231 -5.69 -3.91 8.82
CA TYR A 231 -4.27 -3.95 9.15
C TYR A 231 -3.93 -5.17 10.03
N THR A 232 -4.73 -5.41 11.07
CA THR A 232 -4.34 -6.30 12.17
C THR A 232 -4.82 -7.74 12.04
N GLN A 233 -5.96 -7.98 11.38
CA GLN A 233 -6.54 -9.31 11.26
C GLN A 233 -5.67 -10.22 10.41
N GLY A 234 -5.37 -11.41 10.92
CA GLY A 234 -4.47 -12.36 10.24
C GLY A 234 -2.98 -11.97 10.33
N SER A 235 -2.65 -10.86 11.00
CA SER A 235 -1.29 -10.35 11.13
C SER A 235 -0.89 -10.23 12.61
N PRO A 236 -0.88 -11.33 13.39
CA PRO A 236 -0.74 -11.29 14.86
C PRO A 236 0.60 -10.68 15.33
N SER A 237 1.63 -10.77 14.50
CA SER A 237 2.95 -10.19 14.75
C SER A 237 3.10 -8.74 14.27
N LEU A 238 2.14 -8.20 13.51
CA LEU A 238 2.23 -6.86 12.92
C LEU A 238 2.24 -5.77 13.99
N ALA A 239 1.35 -5.86 14.97
CA ALA A 239 1.24 -4.87 16.04
C ALA A 239 2.50 -4.75 16.90
N ARG A 240 3.43 -5.71 16.81
CA ARG A 240 4.73 -5.68 17.51
C ARG A 240 5.87 -5.16 16.64
N ARG A 241 5.69 -5.10 15.32
CA ARG A 241 6.75 -4.81 14.33
C ARG A 241 6.54 -3.50 13.58
N VAL A 242 5.29 -3.03 13.50
CA VAL A 242 4.92 -1.90 12.64
C VAL A 242 3.99 -0.99 13.41
N SER A 243 4.16 0.30 13.17
CA SER A 243 3.33 1.31 13.80
C SER A 243 1.97 1.42 13.11
N LEU A 244 0.93 1.76 13.88
CA LEU A 244 -0.46 1.76 13.40
C LEU A 244 -0.99 3.16 13.07
N GLU A 245 -0.18 4.23 13.13
CA GLU A 245 -0.62 5.55 12.64
C GLU A 245 -1.07 5.57 11.17
N PRO A 246 -0.61 4.68 10.26
CA PRO A 246 -1.21 4.57 8.94
C PRO A 246 -2.72 4.29 8.98
N CYS A 247 -3.22 3.58 10.00
CA CYS A 247 -4.67 3.40 10.20
C CYS A 247 -5.38 4.74 10.42
N ASP A 248 -4.78 5.62 11.23
CA ASP A 248 -5.35 6.92 11.58
C ASP A 248 -5.33 7.85 10.36
N LEU A 249 -4.27 7.83 9.55
CA LEU A 249 -4.20 8.56 8.29
C LEU A 249 -5.28 8.09 7.31
N ASP A 250 -5.37 6.78 7.07
CA ASP A 250 -6.35 6.21 6.14
C ASP A 250 -7.77 6.54 6.60
N GLN A 251 -8.07 6.42 7.89
CA GLN A 251 -9.37 6.78 8.41
C GLN A 251 -9.66 8.28 8.27
N THR A 252 -8.68 9.14 8.55
CA THR A 252 -8.85 10.59 8.41
C THR A 252 -9.18 10.97 6.96
N LEU A 253 -8.54 10.33 5.98
CA LEU A 253 -8.82 10.56 4.56
C LEU A 253 -10.17 9.99 4.13
N LEU A 254 -10.59 8.87 4.73
CA LEU A 254 -11.89 8.24 4.52
C LEU A 254 -13.05 9.05 5.15
N ASP A 255 -12.81 9.74 6.27
CA ASP A 255 -13.79 10.56 6.99
C ASP A 255 -14.06 11.92 6.32
N ARG A 256 -13.32 12.28 5.26
CA ARG A 256 -13.61 13.49 4.49
C ARG A 256 -15.05 13.47 3.94
N PRO A 257 -15.72 14.63 3.84
CA PRO A 257 -17.11 14.70 3.41
C PRO A 257 -17.37 13.97 2.09
N GLY A 258 -18.37 13.08 2.09
CA GLY A 258 -18.80 12.33 0.91
C GLY A 258 -17.96 11.10 0.56
N ILE A 259 -16.74 10.95 1.09
CA ILE A 259 -15.86 9.83 0.70
C ILE A 259 -16.42 8.48 1.13
N LYS A 260 -17.00 8.36 2.33
CA LYS A 260 -17.68 7.11 2.75
C LYS A 260 -18.77 6.66 1.78
N GLU A 261 -19.53 7.60 1.21
CA GLU A 261 -20.58 7.27 0.25
C GLU A 261 -20.01 6.83 -1.10
N VAL A 262 -18.92 7.47 -1.55
CA VAL A 262 -18.14 7.01 -2.72
C VAL A 262 -17.66 5.57 -2.54
N GLN A 263 -17.18 5.22 -1.35
CA GLN A 263 -16.66 3.88 -1.07
C GLN A 263 -17.79 2.83 -1.03
N LEU A 264 -18.96 3.19 -0.48
CA LEU A 264 -20.16 2.34 -0.53
C LEU A 264 -20.71 2.16 -1.96
N ASP A 265 -20.53 3.14 -2.84
CA ASP A 265 -20.84 2.99 -4.27
C ASP A 265 -19.87 2.01 -4.94
N LEU A 266 -18.56 2.13 -4.67
CA LEU A 266 -17.56 1.19 -5.18
C LEU A 266 -17.77 -0.23 -4.65
N PHE A 267 -18.23 -0.41 -3.41
CA PHE A 267 -18.58 -1.73 -2.88
C PHE A 267 -19.74 -2.37 -3.65
N HIS A 268 -20.71 -1.58 -4.13
CA HIS A 268 -21.75 -2.07 -5.03
C HIS A 268 -21.18 -2.42 -6.40
N ASP A 269 -20.40 -1.51 -6.96
CA ASP A 269 -19.84 -1.63 -8.30
C ASP A 269 -18.84 -2.80 -8.43
N TYR A 270 -18.29 -3.30 -7.33
CA TYR A 270 -17.41 -4.49 -7.33
C TYR A 270 -18.08 -5.71 -7.97
N ARG A 271 -19.42 -5.79 -8.00
CA ARG A 271 -20.14 -6.83 -8.75
C ARG A 271 -19.72 -6.89 -10.23
N SER A 272 -19.45 -5.74 -10.85
CA SER A 272 -19.01 -5.66 -12.24
C SER A 272 -17.63 -6.29 -12.43
N ASN A 273 -16.80 -6.33 -11.38
CA ASN A 273 -15.53 -7.05 -11.38
C ASN A 273 -15.75 -8.56 -11.46
N VAL A 274 -16.67 -9.09 -10.64
CA VAL A 274 -17.02 -10.52 -10.62
C VAL A 274 -17.63 -10.97 -11.95
N GLU A 275 -18.44 -10.11 -12.58
CA GLU A 275 -18.97 -10.34 -13.94
C GLU A 275 -17.86 -10.41 -15.00
N LEU A 276 -16.78 -9.63 -14.83
CA LEU A 276 -15.64 -9.58 -15.74
C LEU A 276 -14.56 -10.65 -15.48
N TYR A 277 -14.65 -11.43 -14.39
CA TYR A 277 -13.67 -12.50 -14.09
C TYR A 277 -13.36 -13.41 -15.28
N PRO A 278 -14.34 -13.95 -16.04
CA PRO A 278 -14.04 -14.77 -17.21
C PRO A 278 -13.25 -14.05 -18.31
N ALA A 279 -13.41 -12.72 -18.43
CA ALA A 279 -12.65 -11.93 -19.40
C ALA A 279 -11.20 -11.74 -18.94
N PHE A 280 -10.98 -11.44 -17.65
CA PHE A 280 -9.62 -11.33 -17.08
C PHE A 280 -8.86 -12.65 -17.13
N GLN A 281 -9.53 -13.76 -16.80
CA GLN A 281 -8.97 -15.11 -16.88
C GLN A 281 -8.56 -15.45 -18.31
N ARG A 282 -9.44 -15.19 -19.28
CA ARG A 282 -9.12 -15.39 -20.71
C ARG A 282 -7.94 -14.54 -21.16
N TYR A 283 -7.86 -13.29 -20.71
CA TYR A 283 -6.71 -12.44 -21.01
C TYR A 283 -5.42 -13.07 -20.48
N LEU A 284 -5.38 -13.49 -19.21
CA LEU A 284 -4.19 -14.13 -18.64
C LEU A 284 -3.82 -15.41 -19.41
N ALA A 285 -4.79 -16.27 -19.72
CA ALA A 285 -4.61 -17.52 -20.46
C ALA A 285 -4.08 -17.33 -21.89
N GLN A 286 -4.39 -16.19 -22.51
CA GLN A 286 -3.94 -15.85 -23.87
C GLN A 286 -2.67 -14.98 -23.88
N SER A 287 -2.35 -14.36 -22.75
CA SER A 287 -1.19 -13.49 -22.60
C SER A 287 0.08 -14.31 -22.29
N VAL A 288 1.23 -13.69 -22.52
CA VAL A 288 2.53 -14.15 -22.00
C VAL A 288 2.96 -13.36 -20.76
N VAL A 289 2.04 -12.62 -20.13
CA VAL A 289 2.36 -11.75 -19.01
C VAL A 289 2.67 -12.62 -17.78
N PRO A 290 3.90 -12.59 -17.26
CA PRO A 290 4.24 -13.34 -16.07
C PRO A 290 3.53 -12.73 -14.85
N VAL A 291 3.09 -13.58 -13.92
CA VAL A 291 2.39 -13.15 -12.70
C VAL A 291 3.12 -13.58 -11.43
N LEU A 292 3.36 -12.60 -10.56
CA LEU A 292 3.78 -12.83 -9.18
C LEU A 292 2.59 -12.60 -8.24
N ALA A 293 2.10 -13.65 -7.61
CA ALA A 293 1.09 -13.53 -6.55
C ALA A 293 1.77 -13.40 -5.19
N VAL A 294 1.73 -12.22 -4.59
CA VAL A 294 2.13 -11.99 -3.19
C VAL A 294 0.88 -12.11 -2.34
N TRP A 295 0.85 -12.99 -1.35
CA TRP A 295 -0.41 -13.26 -0.66
C TRP A 295 -0.24 -13.52 0.82
N GLY A 296 -1.05 -12.82 1.63
CA GLY A 296 -1.20 -13.11 3.05
C GLY A 296 -1.82 -14.49 3.28
N ARG A 297 -1.12 -15.38 3.98
CA ARG A 297 -1.59 -16.73 4.34
C ARG A 297 -2.87 -16.74 5.16
N HIS A 298 -3.15 -15.63 5.83
CA HIS A 298 -4.24 -15.50 6.79
C HIS A 298 -5.26 -14.43 6.39
N ASP A 299 -5.29 -14.02 5.12
CA ASP A 299 -6.21 -12.99 4.66
C ASP A 299 -7.68 -13.45 4.77
N PRO A 300 -8.51 -12.77 5.58
CA PRO A 300 -9.93 -13.08 5.75
C PRO A 300 -10.83 -12.49 4.64
N ILE A 301 -10.28 -11.67 3.73
CA ILE A 301 -10.98 -11.00 2.63
C ILE A 301 -10.77 -11.78 1.34
N TYR A 302 -9.52 -11.92 0.91
CA TYR A 302 -9.16 -12.72 -0.26
C TYR A 302 -8.36 -13.95 0.13
N THR A 303 -8.99 -15.11 0.05
CA THR A 303 -8.40 -16.36 0.54
C THR A 303 -7.14 -16.76 -0.26
N PRO A 304 -6.22 -17.54 0.34
CA PRO A 304 -5.11 -18.16 -0.38
C PRO A 304 -5.53 -18.97 -1.62
N ASP A 305 -6.75 -19.53 -1.65
CA ASP A 305 -7.27 -20.27 -2.80
C ASP A 305 -7.39 -19.37 -4.05
N GLY A 306 -7.63 -18.06 -3.85
CA GLY A 306 -7.59 -17.08 -4.93
C GLY A 306 -6.21 -16.98 -5.58
N ALA A 307 -5.14 -16.99 -4.79
CA ALA A 307 -3.76 -17.00 -5.30
C ALA A 307 -3.47 -18.29 -6.08
N VAL A 308 -3.88 -19.44 -5.55
CA VAL A 308 -3.69 -20.74 -6.19
C VAL A 308 -4.44 -20.82 -7.52
N ALA A 309 -5.63 -20.23 -7.59
CA ALA A 309 -6.49 -20.25 -8.77
C ALA A 309 -5.88 -19.58 -10.00
N PHE A 310 -4.95 -18.62 -9.82
CA PHE A 310 -4.19 -18.02 -10.94
C PHE A 310 -3.42 -19.06 -11.77
N ARG A 311 -2.99 -20.17 -11.18
CA ARG A 311 -2.25 -21.23 -11.89
C ARG A 311 -3.05 -21.88 -13.02
N ARG A 312 -4.37 -21.70 -13.05
CA ARG A 312 -5.23 -22.22 -14.12
C ARG A 312 -5.04 -21.46 -15.44
N ASP A 313 -4.81 -20.15 -15.34
CA ASP A 313 -4.82 -19.25 -16.48
C ASP A 313 -3.47 -18.55 -16.71
N VAL A 314 -2.53 -18.64 -15.76
CA VAL A 314 -1.19 -18.04 -15.93
C VAL A 314 -0.16 -19.11 -16.25
N ARG A 315 0.56 -18.92 -17.36
CA ARG A 315 1.67 -19.78 -17.78
C ARG A 315 2.90 -19.64 -16.87
N ASP A 316 3.39 -18.40 -16.75
CA ASP A 316 4.62 -18.07 -16.04
C ASP A 316 4.25 -17.43 -14.70
N MET A 317 4.23 -18.24 -13.64
CA MET A 317 3.63 -17.85 -12.37
C MET A 317 4.48 -18.24 -11.16
N GLU A 318 4.63 -17.30 -10.23
CA GLU A 318 5.12 -17.54 -8.88
C GLU A 318 4.10 -17.15 -7.80
N ILE A 319 4.17 -17.82 -6.65
CA ILE A 319 3.39 -17.46 -5.45
C ILE A 319 4.36 -17.25 -4.30
N ARG A 320 4.25 -16.09 -3.65
CA ARG A 320 5.00 -15.70 -2.46
C ARG A 320 4.04 -15.52 -1.31
N TRP A 321 4.12 -16.46 -0.38
CA TRP A 321 3.27 -16.48 0.81
C TRP A 321 3.88 -15.64 1.92
N ILE A 322 3.11 -14.69 2.43
CA ILE A 322 3.48 -13.83 3.54
C ILE A 322 2.72 -14.29 4.78
N ASP A 323 3.41 -14.38 5.92
CA ASP A 323 2.78 -14.65 7.23
C ASP A 323 2.06 -13.39 7.76
N ALA A 324 0.96 -13.07 7.09
CA ALA A 324 0.15 -11.89 7.31
C ALA A 324 -1.30 -12.11 6.81
N GLY A 325 -2.16 -11.17 7.17
CA GLY A 325 -3.51 -11.05 6.63
C GLY A 325 -3.57 -10.20 5.37
N HIS A 326 -4.58 -9.32 5.30
CA HIS A 326 -4.90 -8.59 4.08
C HIS A 326 -3.82 -7.58 3.65
N PHE A 327 -3.31 -6.77 4.59
CA PHE A 327 -2.20 -5.84 4.33
C PHE A 327 -0.86 -6.52 4.50
N ALA A 328 -0.61 -7.49 3.62
CA ALA A 328 0.60 -8.31 3.61
C ALA A 328 1.89 -7.49 3.44
N LEU A 329 1.82 -6.29 2.86
CA LEU A 329 2.98 -5.41 2.72
C LEU A 329 3.51 -4.90 4.04
N GLU A 330 2.63 -4.60 5.00
CA GLU A 330 3.00 -3.91 6.24
C GLU A 330 4.01 -4.75 7.04
N GLY A 331 5.22 -4.24 7.20
CA GLY A 331 6.33 -4.91 7.89
C GLY A 331 7.00 -6.05 7.10
N ASN A 332 6.68 -6.23 5.82
CA ASN A 332 7.30 -7.22 4.93
C ASN A 332 7.82 -6.58 3.62
N GLU A 333 8.03 -5.27 3.60
CA GLU A 333 8.31 -4.51 2.37
C GLU A 333 9.63 -4.90 1.72
N GLY A 334 10.65 -5.20 2.52
CA GLY A 334 11.94 -5.70 2.03
C GLY A 334 11.82 -7.08 1.38
N ASP A 335 11.06 -7.99 2.00
CA ASP A 335 10.83 -9.34 1.48
C ASP A 335 10.02 -9.30 0.18
N VAL A 336 8.97 -8.46 0.13
CA VAL A 336 8.15 -8.27 -1.07
C VAL A 336 8.98 -7.62 -2.19
N ALA A 337 9.78 -6.59 -1.89
CA ALA A 337 10.68 -5.97 -2.88
C ALA A 337 11.71 -6.97 -3.41
N GLY A 338 12.32 -7.79 -2.55
CA GLY A 338 13.26 -8.83 -2.94
C GLY A 338 12.61 -9.86 -3.87
N ALA A 339 11.43 -10.36 -3.50
CA ALA A 339 10.67 -11.29 -4.32
C ALA A 339 10.28 -10.70 -5.68
N MET A 340 9.93 -9.42 -5.74
CA MET A 340 9.67 -8.74 -7.02
C MET A 340 10.93 -8.67 -7.88
N CYS A 341 12.09 -8.33 -7.31
CA CYS A 341 13.36 -8.28 -8.04
C CYS A 341 13.74 -9.66 -8.58
N GLU A 342 13.71 -10.69 -7.74
CA GLU A 342 14.00 -12.08 -8.15
C GLU A 342 13.07 -12.55 -9.28
N PHE A 343 11.78 -12.22 -9.18
CA PHE A 343 10.79 -12.55 -10.20
C PHE A 343 11.08 -11.80 -11.52
N PHE A 344 11.38 -10.50 -11.46
CA PHE A 344 11.69 -9.72 -12.66
C PHE A 344 12.95 -10.21 -13.37
N ASP A 345 13.95 -10.65 -12.61
CA ASP A 345 15.17 -11.25 -13.14
C ASP A 345 14.91 -12.64 -13.76
N THR A 346 14.15 -13.50 -13.05
CA THR A 346 13.84 -14.87 -13.48
C THR A 346 13.09 -14.91 -14.81
N TYR A 347 12.14 -13.99 -15.00
CA TYR A 347 11.33 -13.90 -16.22
C TYR A 347 11.82 -12.83 -17.20
N TYR A 348 13.02 -12.28 -16.99
CA TYR A 348 13.66 -11.31 -17.88
C TYR A 348 12.77 -10.10 -18.25
N ILE A 349 11.92 -9.65 -17.32
CA ILE A 349 10.80 -8.73 -17.59
C ILE A 349 11.24 -7.43 -18.28
N PHE A 350 12.39 -6.91 -17.85
CA PHE A 350 13.00 -5.67 -18.36
C PHE A 350 14.33 -5.90 -19.06
N SER A 351 14.67 -7.16 -19.38
CA SER A 351 15.89 -7.47 -20.11
C SER A 351 15.78 -7.04 -21.59
N PRO A 352 16.84 -6.52 -22.21
CA PRO A 352 16.88 -6.21 -23.64
C PRO A 352 16.61 -7.43 -24.55
N LEU A 353 16.73 -8.65 -24.02
CA LEU A 353 16.50 -9.91 -24.74
C LEU A 353 15.02 -10.30 -24.85
N ALA A 354 14.11 -9.57 -24.18
CA ALA A 354 12.68 -9.86 -24.17
C ALA A 354 11.89 -9.18 -25.31
N ALA A 355 12.57 -8.65 -26.33
CA ALA A 355 12.00 -7.91 -27.45
C ALA A 355 12.00 -8.70 -28.77
#